data_AF-A0A660LZV7-F1
#
_entry.id   AF-A0A660LZV7-F1
#
_cell.length_a   1.000
_cell.length_b   1.000
_cell.length_c   1.000
_cell.angle_alpha   90.00
_cell.angle_beta   90.00
_cell.angle_gamma   90.00
#
_symmetry.space_group_name_H-M   'P 1'
#
loop_
_entity.id
_entity.type
_entity.pdbx_description
1 polymer ?
#
loop_
_entity_poly.entity_id
_entity_poly.type
_entity_poly.pdbx_seq_one_letter_code
_entity_poly.pdbx_strand_id
1 'polypeptide(L)'
;MKLFSWNVNGIRAVINKGEFAKFIATYDPDILCLQEPKAARDQVEIDLPEYHEHFYSAAKKGYSGTAIFSKIRPLHWRDGLPPDIVERFQLTSDQYGNPADEGRIIAAEFDDFWVVTCYTPNSKGDLSRLSLRHDQWDPAVLAYLEELELVKPVLYCGDMNVAHQEIDLANP
;
A
#
# COMPACT_ATOMS: atom_id res chain seq x y z
N MET A 1 -9.56 14.15 11.49
CA MET A 1 -8.78 12.96 11.12
C MET A 1 -7.65 13.37 10.19
N LYS A 2 -6.41 13.01 10.50
CA LYS A 2 -5.20 13.22 9.71
C LYS A 2 -4.76 11.86 9.14
N LEU A 3 -4.89 11.71 7.82
CA LEU A 3 -4.40 10.53 7.10
C LEU A 3 -3.15 10.92 6.32
N PHE A 4 -2.08 10.14 6.48
CA PHE A 4 -0.85 10.31 5.73
C PHE A 4 -0.55 9.03 4.94
N SER A 5 -0.05 9.20 3.71
CA SER A 5 0.49 8.12 2.90
C SER A 5 1.95 8.40 2.59
N TRP A 6 2.83 7.42 2.84
CA TRP A 6 4.27 7.58 2.69
C TRP A 6 4.93 6.31 2.15
N ASN A 7 5.46 6.38 0.93
CA ASN A 7 6.42 5.39 0.46
C ASN A 7 7.77 5.63 1.18
N VAL A 8 8.12 4.71 2.09
CA VAL A 8 9.32 4.81 2.94
C VAL A 8 10.56 4.20 2.30
N ASN A 9 10.42 3.47 1.20
CA ASN A 9 11.50 2.79 0.50
C ASN A 9 12.50 2.06 1.45
N GLY A 10 11.96 1.33 2.43
CA GLY A 10 12.71 0.63 3.47
C GLY A 10 12.59 1.30 4.84
N ILE A 11 11.67 0.79 5.66
CA ILE A 11 11.34 1.37 6.97
C ILE A 11 12.51 1.37 7.96
N ARG A 12 13.36 0.34 7.94
CA ARG A 12 14.56 0.26 8.79
C ARG A 12 15.51 1.44 8.57
N ALA A 13 15.70 1.86 7.32
CA ALA A 13 16.58 2.98 7.02
C ALA A 13 16.00 4.31 7.54
N VAL A 14 14.68 4.48 7.45
CA VAL A 14 13.96 5.64 7.96
C VAL A 14 14.02 5.71 9.50
N ILE A 15 13.83 4.57 10.18
CA ILE A 15 13.93 4.46 11.64
C ILE A 15 15.36 4.75 12.10
N ASN A 16 16.38 4.14 11.49
CA ASN A 16 17.77 4.34 11.88
C ASN A 16 18.24 5.80 11.75
N LYS A 17 17.65 6.56 10.81
CA LYS A 17 17.92 8.00 10.65
C LYS A 17 17.16 8.88 11.65
N GLY A 18 16.25 8.31 12.43
CA GLY A 18 15.36 9.01 13.35
C GLY A 18 14.21 9.76 12.67
N GLU A 19 14.05 9.62 11.36
CA GLU A 19 13.06 10.38 10.58
C GLU A 19 11.64 9.88 10.85
N PHE A 20 11.47 8.59 11.13
CA PHE A 20 10.16 8.03 11.48
C PHE A 20 9.63 8.64 12.79
N ALA A 21 10.46 8.65 13.85
CA ALA A 21 10.09 9.24 15.13
C ALA A 21 9.80 10.75 15.04
N LYS A 22 10.64 11.50 14.29
CA LYS A 22 10.39 12.93 14.02
C LYS A 22 9.07 13.15 13.30
N PHE A 23 8.77 12.34 12.29
CA PHE A 23 7.52 12.42 11.53
C PHE A 23 6.30 12.22 12.44
N ILE A 24 6.31 11.16 13.25
CA ILE A 24 5.22 10.90 14.21
C ILE A 24 5.06 12.07 15.19
N ALA A 25 6.16 12.55 15.78
CA ALA A 25 6.10 13.67 16.74
C ALA A 25 5.62 14.99 16.12
N THR A 26 5.93 15.23 14.84
CA THR A 26 5.58 16.48 14.15
C THR A 26 4.15 16.47 13.63
N TYR A 27 3.76 15.40 12.95
CA TYR A 27 2.48 15.34 12.23
C TYR A 27 1.38 14.63 12.99
N ASP A 28 1.75 13.74 13.93
CA ASP A 28 0.84 13.02 14.82
C ASP A 28 -0.37 12.40 14.07
N PRO A 29 -0.15 11.51 13.10
CA PRO A 29 -1.20 10.99 12.22
C PRO A 29 -2.27 10.19 13.00
N ASP A 30 -3.54 10.30 12.58
CA ASP A 30 -4.58 9.38 13.07
C ASP A 30 -4.48 8.03 12.35
N ILE A 31 -4.11 8.08 11.06
CA ILE A 31 -3.87 6.92 10.19
C ILE A 31 -2.62 7.21 9.33
N LEU A 32 -1.65 6.29 9.35
CA LEU A 32 -0.44 6.35 8.55
C LEU A 32 -0.34 5.10 7.68
N CYS A 33 -0.41 5.29 6.37
CA CYS A 33 -0.25 4.26 5.36
C CYS A 33 1.19 4.28 4.82
N LEU A 34 1.90 3.15 4.93
CA LEU A 34 3.25 3.00 4.42
C LEU A 34 3.28 2.09 3.20
N GLN A 35 4.05 2.49 2.18
CA GLN A 35 4.41 1.67 1.04
C GLN A 35 5.92 1.37 1.05
N GLU A 36 6.30 0.21 0.52
CA GLU A 36 7.68 -0.29 0.51
C GLU A 36 8.37 -0.29 1.89
N PRO A 37 7.76 -0.81 2.97
CA PRO A 37 8.49 -1.02 4.22
C PRO A 37 9.67 -1.99 4.04
N LYS A 38 9.61 -2.91 3.07
CA LYS A 38 10.66 -3.90 2.74
C LYS A 38 11.09 -4.74 3.96
N ALA A 39 10.14 -4.97 4.86
CA ALA A 39 10.34 -5.70 6.09
C ALA A 39 9.02 -6.36 6.50
N ALA A 40 9.13 -7.55 7.07
CA ALA A 40 8.04 -8.16 7.83
C ALA A 40 7.97 -7.54 9.23
N ARG A 41 6.79 -7.67 9.87
CA ARG A 41 6.53 -7.06 11.18
C ARG A 41 7.56 -7.48 12.23
N ASP A 42 7.97 -8.74 12.25
CA ASP A 42 8.97 -9.30 13.17
C ASP A 42 10.41 -8.81 12.92
N GLN A 43 10.66 -8.08 11.83
CA GLN A 43 11.99 -7.58 11.45
C GLN A 43 12.21 -6.11 11.78
N VAL A 44 11.23 -5.46 12.42
CA VAL A 44 11.27 -4.03 12.75
C VAL A 44 10.73 -3.83 14.16
N GLU A 45 11.47 -3.11 14.98
CA GLU A 45 10.99 -2.66 16.28
C GLU A 45 10.45 -1.24 16.13
N ILE A 46 9.16 -1.06 16.46
CA ILE A 46 8.46 0.21 16.37
C ILE A 46 7.74 0.39 17.71
N ASP A 47 8.18 1.37 18.49
CA ASP A 47 7.58 1.71 19.77
C ASP A 47 6.51 2.78 19.57
N LEU A 48 5.32 2.34 19.14
CA LEU A 48 4.13 3.17 18.94
C LEU A 48 2.92 2.54 19.63
N PRO A 49 2.86 2.52 20.98
CA PRO A 49 1.83 1.79 21.73
C PRO A 49 0.41 2.33 21.52
N GLU A 50 0.28 3.57 21.05
CA GLU A 50 -1.01 4.20 20.72
C GLU A 50 -1.56 3.77 19.35
N TYR A 51 -0.78 3.04 18.55
CA TYR A 51 -1.16 2.65 17.19
C TYR A 51 -1.41 1.14 17.10
N HIS A 52 -2.52 0.80 16.48
CA HIS A 52 -2.76 -0.51 15.89
C HIS A 52 -2.03 -0.60 14.57
N GLU A 53 -1.19 -1.62 14.40
CA GLU A 53 -0.40 -1.82 13.19
C GLU A 53 -0.79 -3.10 12.48
N HIS A 54 -0.77 -3.06 11.15
CA HIS A 54 -0.95 -4.23 10.30
C HIS A 54 0.03 -4.16 9.13
N PHE A 55 0.70 -5.27 8.86
CA PHE A 55 1.71 -5.39 7.81
C PHE A 55 1.31 -6.48 6.83
N TYR A 56 1.37 -6.16 5.55
CA TYR A 56 1.27 -7.13 4.48
C TYR A 56 2.58 -7.11 3.68
N SER A 57 3.43 -8.11 3.94
CA SER A 57 4.78 -8.18 3.38
C SER A 57 4.82 -9.09 2.15
N ALA A 58 5.67 -8.75 1.19
CA ALA A 58 5.90 -9.61 0.04
C ALA A 58 6.51 -10.95 0.45
N ALA A 59 6.18 -12.01 -0.29
CA ALA A 59 6.82 -13.32 -0.15
C ALA A 59 8.36 -13.24 -0.37
N LYS A 60 8.81 -12.34 -1.27
CA LYS A 60 10.23 -12.06 -1.49
C LYS A 60 10.76 -11.12 -0.39
N LYS A 61 11.71 -11.61 0.41
CA LYS A 61 12.34 -10.82 1.49
C LYS A 61 12.97 -9.53 0.97
N GLY A 62 12.75 -8.44 1.69
CA GLY A 62 13.31 -7.12 1.35
C GLY A 62 12.68 -6.45 0.12
N TYR A 63 11.60 -7.02 -0.41
CA TYR A 63 10.88 -6.50 -1.57
C TYR A 63 9.50 -5.97 -1.14
N SER A 64 9.08 -4.84 -1.72
CA SER A 64 7.73 -4.28 -1.62
C SER A 64 7.13 -4.31 -0.19
N GLY A 65 5.85 -4.64 -0.09
CA GLY A 65 5.05 -4.61 1.14
C GLY A 65 4.29 -3.30 1.34
N THR A 66 3.33 -3.37 2.25
CA THR A 66 2.54 -2.25 2.76
C THR A 66 2.33 -2.42 4.26
N ALA A 67 2.06 -1.31 4.94
CA ALA A 67 1.65 -1.32 6.34
C ALA A 67 0.68 -0.19 6.63
N ILE A 68 -0.19 -0.36 7.62
CA ILE A 68 -1.03 0.70 8.16
C ILE A 68 -0.80 0.77 9.66
N PHE A 69 -0.60 1.98 10.17
CA PHE A 69 -0.63 2.31 11.60
C PHE A 69 -1.86 3.19 11.84
N SER A 70 -2.70 2.87 12.81
CA SER A 70 -3.86 3.69 13.14
C SER A 70 -4.07 3.79 14.65
N LYS A 71 -4.35 5.01 15.12
CA LYS A 71 -4.79 5.23 16.51
C LYS A 71 -6.21 4.71 16.77
N ILE A 72 -7.00 4.55 15.71
CA ILE A 72 -8.35 4.00 15.76
C ILE A 72 -8.23 2.52 15.43
N ARG A 73 -8.84 1.66 16.23
CA ARG A 73 -8.83 0.22 15.96
C ARG A 73 -9.71 -0.10 14.75
N PRO A 74 -9.16 -0.72 13.68
CA PRO A 74 -10.01 -1.16 12.58
C PRO A 74 -10.86 -2.36 12.98
N LEU A 75 -12.04 -2.47 12.37
CA LEU A 75 -12.94 -3.61 12.51
C LEU A 75 -12.34 -4.85 11.85
N HIS A 76 -11.81 -4.68 10.64
CA HIS A 76 -11.20 -5.75 9.86
C HIS A 76 -10.01 -5.24 9.05
N TRP A 77 -9.05 -6.13 8.82
CA TRP A 77 -7.97 -5.96 7.87
C TRP A 77 -8.16 -6.96 6.73
N ARG A 78 -7.96 -6.52 5.49
CA ARG A 78 -7.97 -7.37 4.29
C ARG A 78 -6.69 -7.17 3.52
N ASP A 79 -5.95 -8.26 3.34
CA ASP A 79 -4.69 -8.28 2.60
C ASP A 79 -4.93 -8.74 1.17
N GLY A 80 -4.29 -8.06 0.22
CA GLY A 80 -4.37 -8.43 -1.19
C GLY A 80 -5.72 -8.10 -1.84
N LEU A 81 -5.83 -8.52 -3.09
CA LEU A 81 -7.08 -8.47 -3.84
C LEU A 81 -7.88 -9.77 -3.58
N PRO A 82 -9.22 -9.73 -3.56
CA PRO A 82 -10.06 -10.92 -3.47
C PRO A 82 -9.70 -11.98 -4.52
N PRO A 83 -9.75 -13.29 -4.19
CA PRO A 83 -9.37 -14.36 -5.13
C PRO A 83 -10.12 -14.35 -6.46
N ASP A 84 -11.39 -13.99 -6.45
CA ASP A 84 -12.24 -13.88 -7.64
C ASP A 84 -11.84 -12.69 -8.53
N ILE A 85 -11.40 -11.57 -7.95
CA ILE A 85 -10.79 -10.45 -8.69
C ILE A 85 -9.45 -10.89 -9.29
N VAL A 86 -8.59 -11.57 -8.51
CA VAL A 86 -7.30 -12.10 -8.98
C VAL A 86 -7.50 -13.03 -10.19
N GLU A 87 -8.47 -13.94 -10.12
CA GLU A 87 -8.84 -14.84 -11.22
C GLU A 87 -9.39 -14.08 -12.43
N ARG A 88 -10.36 -13.20 -12.21
CA ARG A 88 -11.04 -12.42 -13.27
C ARG A 88 -10.07 -11.60 -14.12
N PHE A 89 -9.08 -10.96 -13.49
CA PHE A 89 -8.09 -10.12 -14.16
C PHE A 89 -6.78 -10.84 -14.47
N GLN A 90 -6.73 -12.16 -14.22
CA GLN A 90 -5.60 -13.03 -14.57
C GLN A 90 -4.27 -12.54 -13.97
N LEU A 91 -4.31 -12.12 -12.71
CA LEU A 91 -3.11 -11.67 -11.97
C LEU A 91 -2.24 -12.89 -11.62
N THR A 92 -1.44 -13.32 -12.59
CA THR A 92 -0.54 -14.46 -12.49
C THR A 92 0.92 -14.03 -12.45
N SER A 93 1.81 -14.94 -12.01
CA SER A 93 3.26 -14.71 -11.98
C SER A 93 3.83 -14.27 -13.33
N ASP A 94 4.65 -13.22 -13.29
CA ASP A 94 5.54 -12.82 -14.38
C ASP A 94 7.01 -13.15 -14.02
N GLN A 95 7.97 -12.68 -14.82
CA GLN A 95 9.40 -12.87 -14.57
C GLN A 95 9.93 -12.16 -13.30
N TYR A 96 9.15 -11.28 -12.70
CA TYR A 96 9.48 -10.51 -11.49
C TYR A 96 8.81 -11.07 -10.23
N GLY A 97 7.67 -11.76 -10.37
CA GLY A 97 6.94 -12.39 -9.27
C GLY A 97 5.44 -12.49 -9.54
N ASN A 98 4.70 -13.00 -8.55
CA ASN A 98 3.24 -12.92 -8.55
C ASN A 98 2.79 -11.58 -7.95
N PRO A 99 2.17 -10.67 -8.73
CA PRO A 99 1.71 -9.38 -8.20
C PRO A 99 0.71 -9.52 -7.04
N ALA A 100 -0.03 -10.64 -6.97
CA ALA A 100 -0.96 -10.92 -5.88
C ALA A 100 -0.27 -11.28 -4.55
N ASP A 101 1.01 -11.71 -4.56
CA ASP A 101 1.76 -12.14 -3.37
C ASP A 101 2.84 -11.13 -2.92
N GLU A 102 2.79 -9.92 -3.47
CA GLU A 102 3.83 -8.89 -3.30
C GLU A 102 3.55 -7.91 -2.16
N GLY A 103 2.51 -8.15 -1.34
CA GLY A 103 2.24 -7.30 -0.18
C GLY A 103 1.68 -5.92 -0.56
N ARG A 104 1.04 -5.79 -1.71
CA ARG A 104 0.82 -4.50 -2.39
C ARG A 104 -0.38 -3.70 -1.92
N ILE A 105 -1.38 -4.33 -1.31
CA ILE A 105 -2.62 -3.65 -0.93
C ILE A 105 -3.13 -4.15 0.41
N ILE A 106 -3.51 -3.21 1.28
CA ILE A 106 -4.25 -3.46 2.52
C ILE A 106 -5.50 -2.61 2.50
N ALA A 107 -6.65 -3.19 2.82
CA ALA A 107 -7.87 -2.48 3.14
C ALA A 107 -8.21 -2.63 4.63
N ALA A 108 -8.32 -1.49 5.33
CA ALA A 108 -8.70 -1.39 6.73
C ALA A 108 -10.13 -0.87 6.83
N GLU A 109 -11.00 -1.65 7.47
CA GLU A 109 -12.40 -1.27 7.69
C GLU A 109 -12.54 -0.48 9.00
N PHE A 110 -13.15 0.70 8.94
CA PHE A 110 -13.60 1.46 10.10
C PHE A 110 -15.13 1.53 10.11
N ASP A 111 -15.70 2.08 11.18
CA ASP A 111 -17.17 2.16 11.32
C ASP A 111 -17.82 2.88 10.12
N ASP A 112 -17.25 4.00 9.68
CA ASP A 112 -17.86 4.86 8.67
C ASP A 112 -17.19 4.80 7.28
N PHE A 113 -15.98 4.24 7.15
CA PHE A 113 -15.20 4.26 5.91
C PHE A 113 -14.18 3.11 5.82
N TRP A 114 -13.68 2.88 4.60
CA TRP A 114 -12.47 2.09 4.35
C TRP A 114 -11.26 2.99 4.20
N VAL A 115 -10.09 2.53 4.65
CA VAL A 115 -8.79 3.05 4.19
C VAL A 115 -8.10 1.97 3.39
N VAL A 116 -7.70 2.31 2.17
CA VAL A 116 -6.96 1.41 1.30
C VAL A 116 -5.61 2.03 0.99
N THR A 117 -4.53 1.32 1.33
CA THR A 117 -3.16 1.67 0.92
C THR A 117 -2.73 0.75 -0.20
N CYS A 118 -2.18 1.31 -1.29
CA CYS A 118 -1.68 0.53 -2.42
C CYS A 118 -0.26 0.93 -2.80
N TYR A 119 0.60 -0.07 -3.02
CA TYR A 119 1.86 0.08 -3.71
C TYR A 119 1.73 -0.52 -5.11
N THR A 120 1.45 0.36 -6.07
CA THR A 120 1.13 -0.04 -7.44
C THR A 120 2.38 -0.54 -8.17
N PRO A 121 2.33 -1.63 -8.96
CA PRO A 121 3.46 -2.08 -9.75
C PRO A 121 4.02 -0.98 -10.65
N ASN A 122 5.34 -0.79 -10.58
CA ASN A 122 6.05 0.07 -11.51
C ASN A 122 6.20 -0.63 -12.87
N SER A 123 5.92 0.09 -13.96
CA SER A 123 5.99 -0.40 -15.35
C SER A 123 7.41 -0.69 -15.85
N LYS A 124 8.44 -0.36 -15.05
CA LYS A 124 9.87 -0.35 -15.37
C LYS A 124 10.22 0.73 -16.40
N GLY A 125 11.50 1.11 -16.45
CA GLY A 125 11.99 2.11 -17.40
C GLY A 125 11.97 1.63 -18.86
N ASP A 126 11.99 0.32 -19.08
CA ASP A 126 11.84 -0.33 -20.40
C ASP A 126 10.38 -0.66 -20.73
N LEU A 127 9.44 -0.27 -19.87
CA LEU A 127 7.99 -0.55 -19.99
C LEU A 127 7.64 -2.05 -20.02
N SER A 128 8.55 -2.93 -19.60
CA SER A 128 8.37 -4.38 -19.62
C SER A 128 7.17 -4.87 -18.78
N ARG A 129 6.70 -4.09 -17.80
CA ARG A 129 5.52 -4.40 -16.99
C ARG A 129 4.31 -3.50 -17.28
N LEU A 130 4.34 -2.72 -18.36
CA LEU A 130 3.24 -1.80 -18.67
C LEU A 130 1.91 -2.54 -18.92
N SER A 131 1.92 -3.67 -19.63
CA SER A 131 0.70 -4.45 -19.89
C SER A 131 0.13 -5.06 -18.61
N LEU A 132 0.98 -5.64 -17.74
CA LEU A 132 0.54 -6.08 -16.41
C LEU A 132 -0.13 -4.95 -15.64
N ARG A 133 0.49 -3.77 -15.64
CA ARG A 133 0.00 -2.60 -14.93
C ARG A 133 -1.34 -2.12 -15.48
N HIS A 134 -1.41 -1.86 -16.77
CA HIS A 134 -2.55 -1.22 -17.43
C HIS A 134 -3.72 -2.19 -17.64
N ASP A 135 -3.45 -3.41 -18.10
CA ASP A 135 -4.50 -4.33 -18.58
C ASP A 135 -5.05 -5.23 -17.47
N GLN A 136 -4.27 -5.44 -16.41
CA GLN A 136 -4.60 -6.40 -15.34
C GLN A 136 -4.70 -5.72 -13.98
N TRP A 137 -3.64 -5.06 -13.52
CA TRP A 137 -3.57 -4.51 -12.17
C TRP A 137 -4.53 -3.34 -11.94
N ASP A 138 -4.48 -2.30 -12.78
CA ASP A 138 -5.32 -1.11 -12.58
C ASP A 138 -6.83 -1.42 -12.64
N PRO A 139 -7.32 -2.22 -13.61
CA PRO A 139 -8.72 -2.66 -13.63
C PRO A 139 -9.10 -3.53 -12.42
N ALA A 140 -8.20 -4.37 -11.94
CA ALA A 140 -8.43 -5.21 -10.76
C ALA A 140 -8.56 -4.39 -9.47
N VAL A 141 -7.69 -3.39 -9.29
CA VAL A 141 -7.77 -2.47 -8.15
C VAL A 141 -9.04 -1.64 -8.23
N LEU A 142 -9.40 -1.11 -9.41
CA LEU A 142 -10.65 -0.36 -9.59
C LEU A 142 -11.86 -1.22 -9.18
N ALA A 143 -11.97 -2.45 -9.71
CA ALA A 143 -13.06 -3.35 -9.37
C ALA A 143 -13.14 -3.62 -7.86
N TYR A 144 -11.99 -3.78 -7.18
CA TYR A 144 -11.98 -3.99 -5.74
C TYR A 144 -12.42 -2.74 -4.97
N LEU A 145 -11.98 -1.56 -5.37
CA LEU A 145 -12.42 -0.31 -4.74
C LEU A 145 -13.93 -0.08 -4.92
N GLU A 146 -14.46 -0.38 -6.10
CA GLU A 146 -15.91 -0.32 -6.38
C GLU A 146 -16.68 -1.30 -5.47
N GLU A 147 -16.18 -2.52 -5.25
CA GLU A 147 -16.80 -3.49 -4.33
C GLU A 147 -16.82 -3.00 -2.87
N LEU A 148 -15.74 -2.37 -2.41
CA LEU A 148 -15.68 -1.80 -1.05
C LEU A 148 -16.65 -0.61 -0.90
N GLU A 149 -16.75 0.23 -1.94
CA GLU A 149 -17.60 1.42 -1.95
C GLU A 149 -19.09 1.11 -1.88
N LEU A 150 -19.51 -0.10 -2.30
CA LEU A 150 -20.90 -0.58 -2.11
C LEU A 150 -21.33 -0.64 -0.64
N VAL A 151 -20.38 -0.76 0.29
CA VAL A 151 -20.66 -0.90 1.73
C VAL A 151 -20.38 0.40 2.47
N LYS A 152 -19.22 1.02 2.24
CA LYS A 152 -18.79 2.27 2.90
C LYS A 152 -17.89 3.09 1.96
N PRO A 153 -17.85 4.42 2.09
CA PRO A 153 -16.89 5.26 1.35
C PRO A 153 -15.45 4.78 1.50
N VAL A 154 -14.65 4.92 0.44
CA VAL A 154 -13.26 4.45 0.40
C VAL A 154 -12.27 5.62 0.33
N LEU A 155 -11.34 5.67 1.28
CA LEU A 155 -10.16 6.53 1.23
C LEU A 155 -9.00 5.74 0.61
N TYR A 156 -8.81 5.88 -0.70
CA TYR A 156 -7.73 5.25 -1.43
C TYR A 156 -6.46 6.13 -1.43
N CYS A 157 -5.35 5.57 -0.99
CA CYS A 157 -4.06 6.25 -0.94
C CYS A 157 -2.93 5.29 -1.31
N GLY A 158 -1.76 5.84 -1.63
CA GLY A 158 -0.63 4.99 -1.94
C GLY A 158 0.40 5.63 -2.86
N ASP A 159 1.29 4.78 -3.33
CA ASP A 159 2.19 5.09 -4.43
C ASP A 159 1.60 4.50 -5.71
N MET A 160 1.12 5.40 -6.57
CA MET A 160 0.45 5.05 -7.81
C MET A 160 1.44 4.77 -8.96
N ASN A 161 2.74 5.03 -8.78
CA ASN A 161 3.75 4.87 -9.83
C ASN A 161 3.35 5.51 -11.18
N VAL A 162 2.60 6.62 -11.15
CA VAL A 162 2.12 7.33 -12.32
C VAL A 162 1.97 8.82 -11.97
N ALA A 163 2.32 9.67 -12.94
CA ALA A 163 2.00 11.09 -12.96
C ALA A 163 0.83 11.26 -13.94
N HIS A 164 -0.26 11.92 -13.53
CA HIS A 164 -1.48 11.98 -14.33
C HIS A 164 -1.38 13.04 -15.43
N GLN A 165 -0.79 14.19 -15.11
CA GLN A 165 -0.68 15.34 -15.98
C GLN A 165 0.78 15.76 -16.14
N GLU A 166 1.09 16.49 -17.21
CA GLU A 166 2.42 17.05 -17.44
C GLU A 166 2.91 17.91 -16.26
N ILE A 167 1.99 18.62 -15.61
CA ILE A 167 2.30 19.45 -14.43
C ILE A 167 2.78 18.63 -13.22
N ASP A 168 2.52 17.32 -13.20
CA ASP A 168 2.96 16.41 -12.15
C ASP A 168 4.41 15.92 -12.37
N LEU A 169 5.02 16.24 -13.53
CA LEU A 169 6.37 15.86 -13.90
C LEU A 169 7.33 17.06 -13.85
N ALA A 170 8.53 16.83 -13.31
CA ALA A 170 9.59 17.83 -13.36
C ALA A 170 10.15 18.04 -14.79
N ASN A 171 10.07 17.01 -15.64
CA ASN A 171 10.50 17.03 -17.04
C ASN A 171 9.43 16.32 -17.90
N PRO A 172 8.31 16.99 -18.23
CA PRO A 172 7.22 16.43 -19.02
C PRO A 172 7.63 16.16 -20.48
#